data_AF-A0A4U1FTL1-F1
#
_entry.id   AF-A0A4U1FTL1-F1
#
_cell.length_a   1.000
_cell.length_b   1.000
_cell.length_c   1.000
_cell.angle_alpha   90.00
_cell.angle_beta   90.00
_cell.angle_gamma   90.00
#
_symmetry.space_group_name_H-M   'P 1'
#
loop_
_entity.id
_entity.type
_entity.pdbx_description
1 polymer ?
#
loop_
_entity_poly.entity_id
_entity_poly.type
_entity_poly.pdbx_seq_one_letter_code
_entity_poly.pdbx_strand_id
1 'polypeptide(L)'
;GVYGPKAYVATQGPLANTVIDFWRMIWEYNVVIIVMACREFEMGREAEQARTDYFIRTLLLEFQNESRRLYQFHYVNWPDHDVPSSFDSILDMISLMRKYQEHED
;
A
#
# COMPACT_ATOMS: atom_id res chain seq x y z
N GLY A 1 11.92 1.63 11.65
CA GLY A 1 12.89 1.16 10.65
C GLY A 1 13.94 2.23 10.50
N VAL A 2 15.14 1.96 11.01
CA VAL A 2 16.23 2.90 11.26
C VAL A 2 15.94 3.94 12.36
N TYR A 3 14.85 4.71 12.29
CA TYR A 3 14.66 5.88 13.17
C TYR A 3 13.48 5.81 14.15
N GLY A 4 12.66 4.77 14.09
CA GLY A 4 11.51 4.65 14.99
C GLY A 4 10.95 3.22 15.10
N PRO A 5 10.33 2.88 16.24
CA PRO A 5 9.82 1.54 16.51
C PRO A 5 8.57 1.18 15.68
N LYS A 6 7.85 2.17 15.12
CA LYS A 6 6.58 1.99 14.40
C LYS A 6 6.65 2.38 12.92
N ALA A 7 7.76 2.10 12.25
CA ALA A 7 7.90 2.51 10.84
C ALA A 7 7.16 1.62 9.83
N TYR A 8 6.81 0.39 10.22
CA TYR A 8 6.11 -0.56 9.36
C TYR A 8 5.09 -1.33 10.19
N VAL A 9 3.96 -1.64 9.56
CA VAL A 9 2.97 -2.60 10.05
C VAL A 9 2.88 -3.71 9.01
N ALA A 10 3.24 -4.93 9.42
CA ALA A 10 3.04 -6.12 8.60
C ALA A 10 1.74 -6.80 9.03
N THR A 11 0.85 -7.08 8.08
CA THR A 11 -0.46 -7.70 8.33
C THR A 11 -0.82 -8.65 7.20
N GLN A 12 -1.77 -9.55 7.46
CA GLN A 12 -2.38 -10.36 6.41
C GLN A 12 -3.28 -9.51 5.49
N GLY A 13 -3.55 -10.01 4.28
CA GLY A 13 -4.64 -9.48 3.46
C GLY A 13 -5.96 -9.52 4.25
N PRO A 14 -6.76 -8.43 4.25
CA PRO A 14 -8.00 -8.40 5.01
C PRO A 14 -8.98 -9.45 4.50
N LEU A 15 -9.61 -10.15 5.43
CA LEU A 15 -10.74 -11.04 5.13
C LEU A 15 -12.03 -10.22 5.12
N ALA A 16 -13.11 -10.79 4.56
CA ALA A 16 -14.43 -10.15 4.56
C ALA A 16 -14.88 -9.68 5.96
N ASN A 17 -14.57 -10.45 7.00
CA ASN A 17 -14.93 -10.11 8.39
C ASN A 17 -13.90 -9.23 9.12
N THR A 18 -12.74 -8.90 8.51
CA THR A 18 -11.68 -8.09 9.12
C THR A 18 -11.34 -6.83 8.32
N VAL A 19 -12.02 -6.59 7.19
CA VAL A 19 -11.82 -5.37 6.38
C VAL A 19 -12.07 -4.08 7.18
N ILE A 20 -13.04 -4.11 8.11
CA ILE A 20 -13.29 -2.96 8.99
C ILE A 20 -12.13 -2.75 9.98
N ASP A 21 -11.55 -3.82 10.51
CA ASP A 21 -10.42 -3.75 11.43
C ASP A 21 -9.16 -3.26 10.72
N PHE A 22 -8.98 -3.64 9.45
CA PHE A 22 -7.93 -3.10 8.60
C PHE A 22 -8.05 -1.58 8.45
N TRP A 23 -9.24 -1.06 8.09
CA TRP A 23 -9.43 0.39 7.96
C TRP A 23 -9.32 1.13 9.29
N ARG A 24 -9.77 0.54 10.40
CA ARG A 24 -9.56 1.07 11.75
C ARG A 24 -8.08 1.22 12.07
N MET A 25 -7.28 0.20 11.79
CA MET A 25 -5.83 0.23 11.97
C MET A 25 -5.17 1.32 11.12
N ILE A 26 -5.53 1.43 9.83
CA ILE A 26 -5.02 2.47 8.93
C ILE A 26 -5.32 3.88 9.48
N TRP A 27 -6.54 4.10 9.97
CA TRP A 27 -6.95 5.38 10.54
C TRP A 27 -6.22 5.70 11.86
N GLU A 28 -6.26 4.76 12.82
CA GLU A 28 -5.72 4.95 14.17
C GLU A 28 -4.21 5.22 14.18
N TYR A 29 -3.47 4.54 13.28
CA TYR A 29 -2.02 4.71 13.18
C TYR A 29 -1.60 5.78 12.16
N ASN A 30 -2.54 6.58 11.63
CA ASN A 30 -2.28 7.62 10.64
C ASN A 30 -1.46 7.11 9.44
N VAL A 31 -1.76 5.90 8.96
CA VAL A 31 -1.05 5.30 7.83
C VAL A 31 -1.39 6.08 6.56
N VAL A 32 -0.39 6.48 5.79
CA VAL A 32 -0.54 7.17 4.50
C VAL A 32 -0.25 6.23 3.31
N ILE A 33 0.60 5.23 3.52
CA ILE A 33 1.10 4.33 2.48
C ILE A 33 0.67 2.90 2.77
N ILE A 34 0.09 2.23 1.77
CA ILE A 34 -0.24 0.80 1.81
C ILE A 34 0.57 0.10 0.72
N VAL A 35 1.29 -0.97 1.05
CA VAL A 35 1.96 -1.83 0.08
C VAL A 35 1.27 -3.19 0.09
N MET A 36 0.79 -3.61 -1.08
CA MET A 36 0.15 -4.91 -1.31
C MET A 36 1.00 -5.68 -2.31
N ALA A 37 1.36 -6.92 -1.99
CA ALA A 37 2.29 -7.74 -2.78
C ALA A 37 1.72 -9.10 -3.20
N CYS A 38 0.39 -9.22 -3.25
CA CYS A 38 -0.32 -10.42 -3.68
C CYS A 38 -1.35 -10.04 -4.74
N ARG A 39 -1.61 -10.93 -5.71
CA ARG A 39 -2.62 -10.68 -6.74
C ARG A 39 -4.04 -10.81 -6.17
N GLU A 40 -4.85 -9.79 -6.37
CA GLU A 40 -6.32 -9.89 -6.31
C GLU A 40 -6.93 -9.63 -7.71
N PHE A 41 -8.05 -10.28 -8.00
CA PHE A 41 -8.81 -10.02 -9.23
C PHE A 41 -9.48 -8.63 -9.10
N GLU A 42 -8.92 -7.62 -9.76
CA GLU A 42 -9.47 -6.26 -9.75
C GLU A 42 -10.04 -5.88 -11.11
N MET A 43 -11.35 -5.61 -11.18
CA MET A 43 -11.99 -4.96 -12.33
C MET A 43 -12.15 -3.46 -12.05
N GLY A 44 -11.53 -2.62 -12.87
CA GLY A 44 -11.90 -1.22 -13.11
C GLY A 44 -11.78 -0.25 -11.93
N ARG A 45 -10.84 0.70 -11.99
CA ARG A 45 -10.79 1.86 -11.07
C ARG A 45 -10.42 3.16 -11.81
N GLU A 46 -10.99 4.26 -11.33
CA GLU A 46 -11.03 5.57 -12.03
C GLU A 46 -9.76 6.41 -11.92
N ALA A 47 -8.81 6.08 -11.02
CA ALA A 47 -7.54 6.79 -10.88
C ALA A 47 -6.40 5.83 -10.51
N GLU A 48 -5.97 5.04 -11.48
CA GLU A 48 -4.85 4.11 -11.35
C GLU A 48 -3.68 4.56 -12.24
N GLN A 49 -2.51 4.72 -11.63
CA GLN A 49 -1.27 4.87 -12.39
C GLN A 49 -0.61 3.51 -12.55
N ALA A 50 -0.60 3.00 -13.79
CA ALA A 50 0.07 1.75 -14.12
C ALA A 50 1.60 1.95 -14.22
N ARG A 51 2.33 0.95 -13.71
CA ARG A 51 3.78 0.76 -13.90
C ARG A 51 4.02 -0.67 -14.42
N THR A 52 5.28 -1.04 -14.64
CA THR A 52 5.63 -2.34 -15.23
C THR A 52 5.07 -3.54 -14.45
N ASP A 53 5.23 -3.54 -13.13
CA ASP A 53 4.88 -4.69 -12.26
C ASP A 53 3.97 -4.34 -11.08
N TYR A 54 3.56 -3.08 -10.98
CA TYR A 54 2.71 -2.59 -9.91
C TYR A 54 1.79 -1.46 -10.35
N PHE A 55 0.75 -1.21 -9.55
CA PHE A 55 -0.16 -0.10 -9.71
C PHE A 55 -0.05 0.85 -8.52
N ILE A 56 -0.30 2.13 -8.77
CA ILE A 56 -0.43 3.14 -7.71
C ILE A 56 -1.87 3.65 -7.74
N ARG A 57 -2.55 3.55 -6.60
CA ARG A 57 -3.91 4.06 -6.43
C ARG A 57 -3.92 5.16 -5.40
N THR A 58 -4.58 6.26 -5.73
CA THR A 58 -4.89 7.30 -4.77
C THR A 58 -6.27 7.02 -4.20
N LEU A 59 -6.34 6.80 -2.89
CA LEU A 59 -7.59 6.56 -2.17
C LEU A 59 -7.91 7.78 -1.30
N LEU A 60 -9.18 8.13 -1.20
CA LEU A 60 -9.66 9.10 -0.23
C LEU A 60 -10.42 8.33 0.87
N LEU A 61 -9.84 8.29 2.07
CA LEU A 61 -10.45 7.68 3.23
C LEU A 61 -11.16 8.77 4.04
N GLU A 62 -12.47 8.63 4.21
CA GLU A 62 -13.30 9.58 4.95
C GLU A 62 -13.82 8.93 6.22
N PHE A 63 -13.68 9.63 7.34
CA PHE A 63 -14.25 9.21 8.61
C PHE A 63 -14.70 10.44 9.41
N GLN A 64 -15.99 10.45 9.78
CA GLN A 64 -16.64 11.62 10.38
C GLN A 64 -16.51 12.86 9.49
N ASN A 65 -15.82 13.90 9.97
CA ASN A 65 -15.61 15.16 9.26
C ASN A 65 -14.16 15.32 8.75
N GLU A 66 -13.38 14.24 8.76
CA GLU A 66 -11.99 14.22 8.30
C GLU A 66 -11.86 13.35 7.05
N SER A 67 -11.05 13.82 6.10
CA SER A 67 -10.66 13.05 4.91
C SER A 67 -9.14 12.94 4.85
N ARG A 68 -8.63 11.76 4.52
CA ARG A 68 -7.20 11.47 4.40
C ARG A 68 -6.91 10.85 3.05
N ARG A 69 -5.87 11.35 2.38
CA ARG A 69 -5.38 10.78 1.13
C ARG A 69 -4.41 9.67 1.44
N LEU A 70 -4.65 8.50 0.86
CA LEU A 70 -3.79 7.32 0.97
C LEU A 70 -3.24 6.94 -0.39
N TYR A 71 -2.06 6.32 -0.40
CA TYR A 71 -1.44 5.78 -1.59
C TYR A 71 -1.24 4.29 -1.44
N GLN A 72 -1.91 3.52 -2.28
CA GLN A 72 -1.75 2.06 -2.35
C GLN A 72 -0.80 1.71 -3.49
N PHE A 73 0.32 1.08 -3.17
CA PHE A 73 1.24 0.45 -4.11
C PHE A 73 0.90 -1.04 -4.17
N HIS A 74 0.37 -1.50 -5.30
CA HIS A 74 -0.06 -2.88 -5.49
C HIS A 74 0.85 -3.58 -6.49
N TYR A 75 1.81 -4.33 -5.98
CA TYR A 75 2.72 -5.16 -6.77
C TYR A 75 2.04 -6.46 -7.16
N VAL A 76 1.86 -6.68 -8.47
CA VAL A 76 1.04 -7.77 -8.99
C VAL A 76 1.87 -8.93 -9.53
N ASN A 77 3.17 -8.78 -9.73
CA ASN A 77 4.02 -9.82 -10.34
C ASN A 77 4.90 -10.55 -9.31
N TRP A 78 4.47 -10.64 -8.05
CA TRP A 78 5.15 -11.44 -7.04
C TRP A 78 4.53 -12.84 -6.98
N PRO A 79 5.30 -13.93 -7.22
CA PRO A 79 4.81 -15.29 -7.07
C PRO A 79 4.77 -15.73 -5.59
N ASP A 80 3.67 -16.33 -5.11
CA ASP A 80 3.51 -16.70 -3.69
C ASP A 80 4.58 -17.67 -3.15
N HIS A 81 5.23 -18.44 -4.02
CA HIS A 81 6.25 -19.44 -3.67
C HIS A 81 7.56 -19.30 -4.48
N ASP A 82 7.77 -18.16 -5.13
CA ASP A 82 8.96 -17.88 -5.91
C ASP A 82 9.31 -16.39 -5.79
N VAL A 83 10.33 -15.94 -6.50
CA VAL A 83 10.70 -14.52 -6.60
C VAL A 83 10.43 -14.00 -8.01
N PRO A 84 10.18 -12.69 -8.18
CA PRO A 84 10.17 -12.08 -9.51
C PRO A 84 11.48 -12.34 -10.25
N SER A 85 11.40 -12.45 -11.58
CA SER A 85 12.58 -12.69 -12.45
C SER A 85 13.59 -11.54 -12.43
N SER A 86 13.17 -10.33 -12.03
CA SER A 86 14.02 -9.18 -11.70
C SER A 86 13.45 -8.46 -10.47
N PHE A 87 14.33 -7.85 -9.67
CA PHE A 87 13.98 -7.00 -8.53
C PHE A 87 13.96 -5.50 -8.88
N ASP A 88 14.23 -5.11 -10.13
CA ASP A 88 14.31 -3.70 -10.53
C ASP A 88 13.02 -2.94 -10.24
N SER A 89 11.88 -3.55 -10.50
CA SER A 89 10.57 -2.96 -10.23
C SER A 89 10.22 -2.90 -8.75
N ILE A 90 10.74 -3.81 -7.93
CA ILE A 90 10.65 -3.72 -6.46
C ILE A 90 11.43 -2.49 -5.97
N LEU A 91 12.65 -2.30 -6.48
CA LEU A 91 13.47 -1.13 -6.11
C LEU A 91 12.84 0.19 -6.60
N ASP A 92 12.28 0.22 -7.81
CA ASP A 92 11.52 1.36 -8.33
C ASP A 92 10.32 1.67 -7.43
N MET A 93 9.52 0.64 -7.08
CA MET A 93 8.35 0.80 -6.21
C MET A 93 8.75 1.37 -4.84
N ILE A 94 9.77 0.80 -4.18
CA ILE A 94 10.24 1.29 -2.89
C ILE A 94 10.75 2.73 -3.01
N SER A 95 11.54 3.03 -4.05
CA SER A 95 12.08 4.37 -4.27
C SER A 95 10.99 5.41 -4.50
N LEU A 96 9.94 5.05 -5.24
CA LEU A 96 8.81 5.92 -5.50
C LEU A 96 7.94 6.10 -4.26
N MET A 97 7.62 5.02 -3.55
CA MET A 97 6.87 5.02 -2.29
C MET A 97 7.50 5.98 -1.26
N ARG A 98 8.84 5.99 -1.16
CA ARG A 98 9.55 6.92 -0.26
C ARG A 98 9.36 8.40 -0.59
N LYS A 99 9.02 8.75 -1.83
CA LYS A 99 8.71 10.14 -2.21
C LYS A 99 7.31 10.59 -1.75
N TYR A 100 6.43 9.64 -1.43
CA TYR A 100 5.06 9.90 -0.97
C TYR A 100 4.92 9.86 0.55
N GLN A 101 5.91 9.31 1.24
CA GLN A 101 5.97 9.34 2.69
C GLN A 101 6.60 10.67 3.11
N GLU A 102 5.80 11.59 3.65
CA GLU A 102 6.33 12.80 4.27
C GLU A 102 7.29 12.38 5.40
N HIS A 103 8.48 13.00 5.41
CA HIS A 103 9.38 12.91 6.55
C HIS A 103 8.91 13.95 7.56
N GLU A 104 8.41 13.50 8.73
CA GLU A 104 8.44 14.37 9.90
C GLU A 104 9.93 14.62 10.20
N ASP A 105 10.37 15.87 10.06
CA ASP A 105 11.71 16.35 10.44
C ASP A 105 11.98 16.16 11.95
#